data_AF-A0AAN8D113-F1
#
_entry.id   AF-A0AAN8D113-F1
#
_cell.length_a   1.000
_cell.length_b   1.000
_cell.length_c   1.000
_cell.angle_alpha   90.00
_cell.angle_beta   90.00
_cell.angle_gamma   90.00
#
_symmetry.space_group_name_H-M   'P 1'
#
loop_
_entity.id
_entity.type
_entity.pdbx_description
1 polymer ?
#
loop_
_entity_poly.entity_id
_entity_poly.type
_entity_poly.pdbx_seq_one_letter_code
_entity_poly.pdbx_strand_id
1 'polypeptide(L)'
;MFGAHFVRQRLLPHSCGRGEESSPSCRNSSADHRVRLDLGLWDKFSELATKCIIKIVEFAKRVPGFTALTIADQITLLKAACLDILILRICTRYTPDQDTMTFSDGLTLNRTQMHNAGFGPLTDLVFTFAHQLLPIEMDDTETGLLSAICLISGDRQDLEEPSKVDEMQEPLLEALKIYVRKRRPSKPHMFPRTLMKITDLRSISAKGAERVISLKMEIPGSMPPLIQEMLENSEGQDGSSGGEKSSGGGKKGGKKGKKHSGKSSSKGGKKKSGTPAKEEEEEEEETPRRNETPNEKTAESPEFRDTEEAFPPGDES
;
A
#
# COMPACT_ATOMS: atom_id res chain seq x y z
N MET A 1 -10.01 15.01 37.08
CA MET A 1 -10.78 15.80 38.06
C MET A 1 -11.01 17.17 37.46
N PHE A 2 -12.20 17.75 37.66
CA PHE A 2 -12.80 18.93 36.99
C PHE A 2 -13.43 18.63 35.63
N GLY A 3 -14.73 18.84 35.39
CA GLY A 3 -15.77 19.45 36.21
C GLY A 3 -16.83 20.04 35.28
N ALA A 4 -17.95 19.33 35.12
CA ALA A 4 -19.10 19.75 34.34
C ALA A 4 -19.81 20.95 35.01
N HIS A 5 -20.15 21.97 34.23
CA HIS A 5 -21.12 22.99 34.64
C HIS A 5 -22.38 22.89 33.79
N PHE A 6 -23.38 22.26 34.41
CA PHE A 6 -24.76 22.20 33.99
C PHE A 6 -25.49 23.42 34.59
N VAL A 7 -25.99 24.33 33.78
CA VAL A 7 -26.96 25.34 34.23
C VAL A 7 -28.34 24.90 33.77
N ARG A 8 -29.11 24.50 34.78
CA ARG A 8 -30.51 24.09 34.74
C ARG A 8 -31.37 25.35 34.85
N GLN A 9 -32.18 25.65 33.84
CA GLN A 9 -33.32 26.54 34.02
C GLN A 9 -34.59 25.79 33.65
N ARG A 10 -35.46 25.64 34.65
CA ARG A 10 -36.76 25.00 34.60
C ARG A 10 -37.78 26.14 34.70
N LEU A 11 -38.61 26.35 33.69
CA LEU A 11 -39.94 26.93 33.87
C LEU A 11 -40.97 26.05 33.14
N LEU A 12 -42.10 25.86 33.81
CA LEU A 12 -43.19 24.91 33.56
C LEU A 12 -44.20 25.42 32.50
N PRO A 13 -45.17 24.58 32.07
CA PRO A 13 -45.80 24.64 30.76
C PRO A 13 -47.16 25.36 30.77
N HIS A 14 -47.58 25.85 29.60
CA HIS A 14 -48.98 26.13 29.29
C HIS A 14 -49.37 25.42 27.99
N SER A 15 -50.36 24.55 28.12
CA SER A 15 -51.11 23.89 27.05
C SER A 15 -52.06 24.85 26.34
N CYS A 16 -52.19 24.76 25.01
CA CYS A 16 -53.45 24.63 24.26
C CYS A 16 -53.22 24.82 22.75
N GLY A 17 -53.98 24.10 21.91
CA GLY A 17 -54.27 24.53 20.54
C GLY A 17 -53.91 23.53 19.44
N ARG A 18 -54.87 22.65 19.12
CA ARG A 18 -54.90 21.82 17.91
C ARG A 18 -55.54 22.66 16.79
N GLY A 19 -54.94 22.70 15.61
CA GLY A 19 -55.50 23.33 14.41
C GLY A 19 -54.85 22.72 13.17
N GLU A 20 -55.58 21.83 12.50
CA GLU A 20 -55.28 21.33 11.17
C GLU A 20 -55.66 22.40 10.14
N GLU A 21 -54.83 22.61 9.10
CA GLU A 21 -55.31 22.67 7.71
C GLU A 21 -54.16 22.80 6.67
N SER A 22 -54.17 21.83 5.74
CA SER A 22 -53.89 21.93 4.29
C SER A 22 -52.53 22.41 3.73
N SER A 23 -51.72 21.42 3.31
CA SER A 23 -50.98 21.22 2.02
C SER A 23 -50.22 22.37 1.31
N PRO A 24 -49.11 22.12 0.55
CA PRO A 24 -48.74 20.85 -0.09
C PRO A 24 -47.35 20.32 0.31
N SER A 25 -47.28 19.00 0.50
CA SER A 25 -46.02 18.26 0.47
C SER A 25 -45.36 18.47 -0.90
N CYS A 26 -44.31 19.29 -0.93
CA CYS A 26 -43.27 19.13 -1.92
C CYS A 26 -42.68 17.75 -1.67
N ARG A 27 -43.10 16.76 -2.47
CA ARG A 27 -42.37 15.51 -2.61
C ARG A 27 -41.00 15.89 -3.16
N ASN A 28 -40.03 16.06 -2.26
CA ASN A 28 -38.63 15.99 -2.63
C ASN A 28 -38.39 14.57 -3.13
N SER A 29 -38.57 14.36 -4.43
CA SER A 29 -38.01 13.22 -5.14
C SER A 29 -36.51 13.46 -5.30
N SER A 30 -35.80 13.42 -4.19
CA SER A 30 -34.41 13.01 -4.16
C SER A 30 -34.37 11.72 -3.37
N ALA A 31 -34.99 10.68 -3.94
CA ALA A 31 -34.55 9.34 -3.67
C ALA A 31 -33.10 9.27 -4.18
N ASP A 32 -32.17 9.58 -3.28
CA ASP A 32 -31.01 8.74 -3.00
C ASP A 32 -30.58 7.98 -4.26
N HIS A 33 -29.79 8.64 -5.12
CA HIS A 33 -28.99 7.94 -6.11
C HIS A 33 -27.96 7.12 -5.31
N ARG A 34 -28.41 6.02 -4.69
CA ARG A 34 -27.53 4.95 -4.26
C ARG A 34 -26.99 4.41 -5.56
N VAL A 35 -25.82 4.93 -5.93
CA VAL A 35 -25.05 4.42 -7.04
C VAL A 35 -24.75 2.96 -6.69
N ARG A 36 -25.55 2.08 -7.30
CA ARG A 36 -25.62 0.66 -6.99
C ARG A 36 -24.53 -0.05 -7.77
N LEU A 37 -23.93 -1.08 -7.16
CA LEU A 37 -22.97 -1.97 -7.82
C LEU A 37 -23.55 -2.46 -9.16
N ASP A 38 -22.83 -2.21 -10.25
CA ASP A 38 -23.17 -2.75 -11.56
C ASP A 38 -22.59 -4.16 -11.64
N LEU A 39 -23.48 -5.16 -11.64
CA LEU A 39 -23.10 -6.56 -11.59
C LEU A 39 -22.31 -6.99 -12.83
N GLY A 40 -22.60 -6.45 -14.01
CA GLY A 40 -21.87 -6.79 -15.22
C GLY A 40 -20.45 -6.22 -15.22
N LEU A 41 -20.27 -5.03 -14.64
CA LEU A 41 -18.93 -4.46 -14.42
C LEU A 41 -18.18 -5.19 -13.30
N TRP A 42 -18.87 -5.55 -12.22
CA TRP A 42 -18.30 -6.35 -11.13
C TRP A 42 -17.77 -7.70 -11.63
N ASP A 43 -18.54 -8.42 -12.45
CA ASP A 43 -18.13 -9.72 -12.97
C ASP A 43 -16.82 -9.61 -13.76
N LYS A 44 -16.72 -8.64 -14.67
CA LYS A 44 -15.49 -8.36 -15.43
C LYS A 44 -14.34 -7.93 -14.53
N PHE A 45 -14.60 -7.00 -13.61
CA PHE A 45 -13.59 -6.50 -12.67
C PHE A 45 -13.02 -7.62 -11.82
N SER A 46 -13.87 -8.47 -11.26
CA SER A 46 -13.49 -9.55 -10.36
C SER A 46 -12.72 -10.66 -11.09
N GLU A 47 -13.05 -10.93 -12.35
CA GLU A 47 -12.27 -11.82 -13.23
C GLU A 47 -10.86 -11.25 -13.47
N LEU A 48 -10.76 -9.97 -13.84
CA LEU A 48 -9.49 -9.29 -14.11
C LEU A 48 -8.62 -9.17 -12.85
N ALA A 49 -9.24 -8.88 -11.70
CA ALA A 49 -8.57 -8.86 -10.40
C ALA A 49 -7.99 -10.24 -10.07
N THR A 50 -8.78 -11.31 -10.23
CA THR A 50 -8.32 -12.69 -10.02
C THR A 50 -7.09 -13.02 -10.88
N LYS A 51 -7.15 -12.70 -12.18
CA LYS A 51 -5.99 -12.88 -13.09
C LYS A 51 -4.79 -12.05 -12.65
N CYS A 52 -5.01 -10.82 -12.19
CA CYS A 52 -3.94 -9.94 -11.73
C CYS A 52 -3.28 -10.46 -10.44
N ILE A 53 -4.06 -11.02 -9.51
CA ILE A 53 -3.53 -11.66 -8.29
C ILE A 53 -2.60 -12.83 -8.65
N ILE A 54 -2.99 -13.68 -9.60
CA ILE A 54 -2.13 -14.77 -10.09
C ILE A 54 -0.82 -14.20 -10.63
N LYS A 55 -0.88 -13.08 -11.39
CA LYS A 55 0.33 -12.40 -11.88
C LYS A 55 1.18 -11.76 -10.78
N ILE A 56 0.59 -11.33 -9.67
CA ILE A 56 1.33 -10.85 -8.50
C ILE A 56 2.07 -12.01 -7.83
N VAL A 57 1.45 -13.18 -7.71
CA VAL A 57 2.11 -14.39 -7.18
C VAL A 57 3.25 -14.84 -8.12
N GLU A 58 3.03 -14.83 -9.43
CA GLU A 58 4.10 -15.11 -10.42
C GLU A 58 5.26 -14.10 -10.32
N PHE A 59 4.94 -12.82 -10.11
CA PHE A 59 5.93 -11.77 -9.90
C PHE A 59 6.73 -12.01 -8.61
N ALA A 60 6.05 -12.29 -7.49
CA ALA A 60 6.68 -12.55 -6.21
C ALA A 60 7.70 -13.69 -6.29
N LYS A 61 7.35 -14.80 -6.95
CA LYS A 61 8.25 -15.94 -7.17
C LYS A 61 9.50 -15.60 -7.99
N ARG A 62 9.51 -14.49 -8.73
CA ARG A 62 10.66 -14.01 -9.50
C ARG A 62 11.49 -12.98 -8.73
N VAL A 63 11.02 -12.49 -7.58
CA VAL A 63 11.82 -11.60 -6.72
C VAL A 63 12.96 -12.43 -6.10
N PRO A 64 14.23 -11.99 -6.23
CA PRO A 64 15.37 -12.71 -5.70
C PRO A 64 15.21 -13.02 -4.20
N GLY A 65 15.41 -14.28 -3.82
CA GLY A 65 15.31 -14.74 -2.43
C GLY A 65 13.89 -15.09 -1.95
N PHE A 66 12.83 -14.60 -2.59
CA PHE A 66 11.45 -14.79 -2.09
C PHE A 66 11.07 -16.27 -1.92
N THR A 67 11.41 -17.12 -2.89
CA THR A 67 11.09 -18.56 -2.84
C THR A 67 11.92 -19.34 -1.81
N ALA A 68 12.93 -18.71 -1.20
CA ALA A 68 13.76 -19.30 -0.14
C ALA A 68 13.24 -18.95 1.28
N LEU A 69 12.21 -18.11 1.39
CA LEU A 69 11.45 -17.90 2.61
C LEU A 69 10.54 -19.10 2.89
N THR A 70 10.09 -19.25 4.13
CA THR A 70 9.11 -20.29 4.46
C THR A 70 7.81 -20.05 3.71
N ILE A 71 7.03 -21.12 3.48
CA ILE A 71 5.74 -21.00 2.78
C ILE A 71 4.78 -20.11 3.58
N ALA A 72 4.83 -20.16 4.91
CA ALA A 72 4.07 -19.29 5.79
C ALA A 72 4.41 -17.82 5.53
N ASP A 73 5.70 -17.46 5.56
CA ASP A 73 6.15 -16.09 5.29
C ASP A 73 5.79 -15.62 3.88
N GLN A 74 5.93 -16.47 2.87
CA GLN A 74 5.52 -16.15 1.50
C GLN A 74 4.03 -15.79 1.42
N ILE A 75 3.16 -16.56 2.10
CA ILE A 75 1.72 -16.29 2.15
C ILE A 75 1.44 -14.99 2.92
N THR A 76 2.05 -14.82 4.09
CA THR A 76 1.90 -13.61 4.93
C THR A 76 2.25 -12.34 4.14
N LEU A 77 3.42 -12.33 3.48
CA LEU A 77 3.87 -11.20 2.66
C LEU A 77 2.94 -10.94 1.48
N LEU A 78 2.53 -12.00 0.76
CA LEU A 78 1.61 -11.89 -0.37
C LEU A 78 0.25 -11.32 0.05
N LYS A 79 -0.37 -11.86 1.10
CA LYS A 79 -1.66 -11.37 1.61
C LYS A 79 -1.57 -9.90 2.05
N ALA A 80 -0.50 -9.55 2.76
CA ALA A 80 -0.33 -8.20 3.28
C ALA A 80 -0.04 -7.13 2.21
N ALA A 81 0.54 -7.50 1.07
CA ALA A 81 0.91 -6.57 -0.01
C ALA A 81 0.03 -6.66 -1.27
N CYS A 82 -0.85 -7.66 -1.37
CA CYS A 82 -1.62 -7.92 -2.60
C CYS A 82 -2.41 -6.69 -3.04
N LEU A 83 -3.16 -6.09 -2.12
CA LEU A 83 -3.99 -4.92 -2.41
C LEU A 83 -3.15 -3.68 -2.75
N ASP A 84 -2.04 -3.48 -2.06
CA ASP A 84 -1.07 -2.41 -2.36
C ASP A 84 -0.64 -2.51 -3.82
N ILE A 85 -0.18 -3.69 -4.25
CA ILE A 85 0.32 -3.91 -5.59
C ILE A 85 -0.80 -3.79 -6.64
N LEU A 86 -2.02 -4.25 -6.35
CA LEU A 86 -3.17 -4.08 -7.24
C LEU A 86 -3.49 -2.60 -7.47
N ILE A 87 -3.55 -1.80 -6.40
CA ILE A 87 -3.84 -0.37 -6.49
C ILE A 87 -2.72 0.37 -7.24
N LEU A 88 -1.46 0.08 -6.93
CA LEU A 88 -0.32 0.68 -7.63
C LEU A 88 -0.41 0.38 -9.14
N ARG A 89 -0.64 -0.88 -9.51
CA ARG A 89 -0.73 -1.29 -10.92
C ARG A 89 -1.86 -0.58 -11.66
N ILE A 90 -3.07 -0.52 -11.12
CA ILE A 90 -4.18 0.16 -11.82
C ILE A 90 -3.94 1.67 -11.93
N CYS A 91 -3.32 2.30 -10.92
CA CYS A 91 -3.00 3.72 -10.95
C CYS A 91 -1.92 4.09 -11.99
N THR A 92 -0.96 3.20 -12.26
CA THR A 92 0.00 3.38 -13.36
C THR A 92 -0.61 3.25 -14.75
N ARG A 93 -1.88 2.83 -14.84
CA ARG A 93 -2.66 2.73 -16.08
C ARG A 93 -3.73 3.81 -16.20
N TYR A 94 -3.55 4.92 -15.48
CA TYR A 94 -4.43 6.07 -15.54
C TYR A 94 -4.13 6.94 -16.76
N THR A 95 -5.18 7.34 -17.49
CA THR A 95 -5.10 8.26 -18.63
C THR A 95 -5.74 9.59 -18.24
N PRO A 96 -4.94 10.65 -17.97
CA PRO A 96 -5.44 11.90 -17.41
C PRO A 96 -6.47 12.61 -18.30
N ASP A 97 -6.24 12.62 -19.61
CA ASP A 97 -7.09 13.36 -20.56
C ASP A 97 -8.53 12.83 -20.62
N GLN A 98 -8.72 11.55 -20.29
CA GLN A 98 -10.01 10.87 -20.34
C GLN A 98 -10.58 10.56 -18.94
N ASP A 99 -9.82 10.82 -17.88
CA ASP A 99 -10.12 10.42 -16.50
C ASP A 99 -10.52 8.93 -16.40
N THR A 100 -9.72 8.06 -17.04
CA THR A 100 -9.98 6.62 -17.15
C THR A 100 -8.81 5.77 -16.67
N MET A 101 -9.10 4.54 -16.24
CA MET A 101 -8.09 3.51 -15.95
C MET A 101 -8.27 2.30 -16.87
N THR A 102 -7.16 1.77 -17.37
CA THR A 102 -7.15 0.65 -18.33
C THR A 102 -6.62 -0.63 -17.72
N PHE A 103 -7.45 -1.68 -17.72
CA PHE A 103 -7.10 -3.01 -17.24
C PHE A 103 -6.23 -3.78 -18.23
N SER A 104 -5.75 -4.96 -17.81
CA SER A 104 -4.77 -5.74 -18.58
C SER A 104 -5.30 -6.31 -19.89
N ASP A 105 -6.62 -6.45 -20.05
CA ASP A 105 -7.29 -6.89 -21.26
C ASP A 105 -7.66 -5.74 -22.22
N GLY A 106 -7.31 -4.51 -21.86
CA GLY A 106 -7.67 -3.30 -22.60
C GLY A 106 -9.01 -2.68 -22.20
N LEU A 107 -9.77 -3.28 -21.28
CA LEU A 107 -10.98 -2.68 -20.74
C LEU A 107 -10.63 -1.33 -20.09
N THR A 108 -11.23 -0.26 -20.60
CA THR A 108 -11.00 1.10 -20.10
C THR A 108 -12.27 1.61 -19.44
N LEU A 109 -12.17 1.96 -18.16
CA LEU A 109 -13.30 2.42 -17.36
C LEU A 109 -13.06 3.86 -16.91
N ASN A 110 -14.07 4.71 -17.08
CA ASN A 110 -14.07 6.05 -16.49
C ASN A 110 -14.31 5.98 -14.96
N ARG A 111 -14.16 7.12 -14.28
CA ARG A 111 -14.38 7.23 -12.83
C ARG A 111 -15.70 6.63 -12.34
N THR A 112 -16.82 6.94 -13.00
CA THR A 112 -18.15 6.42 -12.59
C THR A 112 -18.23 4.91 -12.78
N GLN A 113 -17.69 4.38 -13.87
CA GLN A 113 -17.65 2.94 -14.12
C GLN A 113 -16.74 2.23 -13.11
N MET A 114 -15.60 2.81 -12.75
CA MET A 114 -14.72 2.28 -11.69
C MET A 114 -15.45 2.21 -10.34
N HIS A 115 -16.19 3.27 -9.99
CA HIS A 115 -17.05 3.27 -8.81
C HIS A 115 -18.07 2.13 -8.84
N ASN A 116 -18.78 1.99 -9.94
CA ASN A 116 -19.85 1.00 -10.09
C ASN A 116 -19.34 -0.43 -10.26
N ALA A 117 -18.09 -0.62 -10.69
CA ALA A 117 -17.44 -1.91 -10.83
C ALA A 117 -17.01 -2.52 -9.49
N GLY A 118 -17.07 -1.75 -8.39
CA GLY A 118 -16.83 -2.27 -7.05
C GLY A 118 -15.92 -1.40 -6.18
N PHE A 119 -15.21 -0.40 -6.74
CA PHE A 119 -14.40 0.51 -5.93
C PHE A 119 -15.27 1.34 -4.98
N GLY A 120 -16.49 1.73 -5.40
CA GLY A 120 -17.42 2.48 -4.55
C GLY A 120 -16.75 3.73 -3.93
N PRO A 121 -16.84 3.93 -2.60
CA PRO A 121 -16.21 5.05 -1.91
C PRO A 121 -14.68 5.13 -2.06
N LEU A 122 -14.02 4.05 -2.46
CA LEU A 122 -12.57 4.01 -2.67
C LEU A 122 -12.12 4.74 -3.94
N THR A 123 -13.05 4.98 -4.87
CA THR A 123 -12.76 5.49 -6.22
C THR A 123 -11.97 6.79 -6.18
N ASP A 124 -12.43 7.79 -5.42
CA ASP A 124 -11.79 9.09 -5.41
C ASP A 124 -10.38 9.05 -4.80
N LEU A 125 -10.16 8.19 -3.80
CA LEU A 125 -8.84 8.00 -3.22
C LEU A 125 -7.86 7.39 -4.23
N VAL A 126 -8.31 6.37 -4.97
CA VAL A 126 -7.49 5.68 -5.99
C VAL A 126 -7.17 6.61 -7.15
N PHE A 127 -8.14 7.37 -7.66
CA PHE A 127 -7.88 8.36 -8.71
C PHE A 127 -7.01 9.54 -8.22
N THR A 128 -7.19 9.99 -6.97
CA THR A 128 -6.31 11.01 -6.38
C THR A 128 -4.87 10.51 -6.31
N PHE A 129 -4.67 9.26 -5.89
CA PHE A 129 -3.35 8.64 -5.86
C PHE A 129 -2.75 8.53 -7.26
N ALA A 130 -3.53 8.12 -8.27
CA ALA A 130 -3.09 8.09 -9.67
C ALA A 130 -2.61 9.46 -10.16
N HIS A 131 -3.35 10.54 -9.86
CA HIS A 131 -2.89 11.90 -10.17
C HIS A 131 -1.58 12.27 -9.47
N GLN A 132 -1.37 11.83 -8.22
CA GLN A 132 -0.13 12.09 -7.49
C GLN A 132 1.07 11.33 -8.06
N LEU A 133 0.85 10.23 -8.78
CA LEU A 133 1.90 9.49 -9.49
C LEU A 133 2.34 10.18 -10.79
N LEU A 134 1.48 10.97 -11.44
CA LEU A 134 1.79 11.61 -12.73
C LEU A 134 3.09 12.44 -12.70
N PRO A 135 3.34 13.32 -11.71
CA PRO A 135 4.58 14.10 -11.67
C PRO A 135 5.82 13.27 -11.32
N ILE A 136 5.64 12.03 -10.86
CA ILE A 136 6.75 11.09 -10.62
C ILE A 136 7.22 10.50 -11.96
N GLU A 137 6.30 10.38 -12.92
CA GLU A 137 6.54 9.78 -14.23
C GLU A 137 7.16 8.39 -14.08
N MET A 138 6.59 7.50 -13.26
CA MET A 138 7.20 6.20 -13.00
C MET A 138 7.30 5.36 -14.28
N ASP A 139 8.42 4.66 -14.47
CA ASP A 139 8.54 3.63 -15.51
C ASP A 139 8.26 2.24 -14.93
N ASP A 140 8.31 1.22 -15.79
CA ASP A 140 8.09 -0.17 -15.39
C ASP A 140 9.13 -0.66 -14.37
N THR A 141 10.37 -0.16 -14.43
CA THR A 141 11.44 -0.56 -13.50
C THR A 141 11.15 -0.02 -12.09
N GLU A 142 10.78 1.24 -11.98
CA GLU A 142 10.41 1.86 -10.71
C GLU A 142 9.14 1.25 -10.13
N THR A 143 8.15 0.97 -10.98
CA THR A 143 6.91 0.31 -10.56
C THR A 143 7.18 -1.11 -10.06
N GLY A 144 8.05 -1.85 -10.75
CA GLY A 144 8.48 -3.18 -10.35
C GLY A 144 9.23 -3.18 -9.02
N LEU A 145 10.20 -2.27 -8.85
CA LEU A 145 10.95 -2.11 -7.61
C LEU A 145 10.05 -1.68 -6.45
N LEU A 146 9.14 -0.72 -6.66
CA LEU A 146 8.21 -0.28 -5.63
C LEU A 146 7.25 -1.42 -5.22
N SER A 147 6.77 -2.20 -6.18
CA SER A 147 5.95 -3.41 -5.92
C SER A 147 6.73 -4.47 -5.12
N ALA A 148 8.02 -4.68 -5.44
CA ALA A 148 8.88 -5.60 -4.71
C ALA A 148 9.13 -5.12 -3.27
N ILE A 149 9.35 -3.82 -3.05
CA ILE A 149 9.51 -3.24 -1.71
C ILE A 149 8.21 -3.39 -0.89
N CYS A 150 7.04 -3.16 -1.50
CA CYS A 150 5.74 -3.40 -0.84
C CYS A 150 5.54 -4.87 -0.45
N LEU A 151 5.98 -5.80 -1.31
CA LEU A 151 5.89 -7.24 -1.09
C LEU A 151 6.83 -7.72 0.02
N ILE A 152 8.11 -7.36 -0.07
CA ILE A 152 9.16 -7.77 0.88
C ILE A 152 9.18 -6.72 1.99
N SER A 153 8.34 -6.85 3.02
CA SER A 153 8.36 -5.94 4.18
C SER A 153 8.44 -6.76 5.47
N GLY A 154 9.47 -6.55 6.29
CA GLY A 154 9.63 -7.28 7.56
C GLY A 154 8.72 -6.79 8.70
N ASP A 155 7.93 -5.75 8.45
CA ASP A 155 6.97 -5.18 9.41
C ASP A 155 5.61 -5.90 9.44
N ARG A 156 5.46 -7.02 8.73
CA ARG A 156 4.23 -7.81 8.75
C ARG A 156 4.14 -8.64 10.03
N GLN A 157 2.93 -8.73 10.58
CA GLN A 157 2.64 -9.62 11.69
C GLN A 157 2.78 -11.08 11.25
N ASP A 158 3.08 -11.97 12.18
CA ASP A 158 3.15 -13.42 11.97
C ASP A 158 4.24 -13.90 11.00
N LEU A 159 5.29 -13.10 10.77
CA LEU A 159 6.50 -13.58 10.09
C LEU A 159 7.34 -14.48 11.01
N GLU A 160 7.76 -15.62 10.48
CA GLU A 160 8.68 -16.56 11.12
C GLU A 160 10.13 -16.04 11.08
N GLU A 161 10.54 -15.46 9.94
CA GLU A 161 11.91 -14.96 9.71
C GLU A 161 11.95 -13.44 9.36
N PRO A 162 11.41 -12.52 10.20
CA PRO A 162 11.30 -11.09 9.85
C PRO A 162 12.64 -10.43 9.51
N SER A 163 13.72 -10.77 10.23
CA SER A 163 15.05 -10.22 9.95
C SER A 163 15.58 -10.60 8.57
N LYS A 164 15.30 -11.82 8.10
CA LYS A 164 15.69 -12.28 6.76
C LYS A 164 14.90 -11.57 5.67
N VAL A 165 13.64 -11.20 5.95
CA VAL A 165 12.82 -10.38 5.06
C VAL A 165 13.37 -8.95 4.97
N ASP A 166 13.78 -8.36 6.09
CA ASP A 166 14.40 -7.02 6.12
C ASP A 166 15.71 -7.01 5.32
N GLU A 167 16.61 -7.98 5.55
CA GLU A 167 17.85 -8.14 4.78
C GLU A 167 17.60 -8.31 3.28
N MET A 168 16.50 -8.97 2.90
CA MET A 168 16.09 -9.12 1.51
C MET A 168 15.54 -7.81 0.90
N GLN A 169 14.95 -6.92 1.71
CA GLN A 169 14.41 -5.64 1.24
C GLN A 169 15.50 -4.60 0.97
N GLU A 170 16.58 -4.61 1.75
CA GLU A 170 17.70 -3.64 1.64
C GLU A 170 18.23 -3.47 0.19
N PRO A 171 18.60 -4.53 -0.56
CA PRO A 171 19.08 -4.36 -1.93
C PRO A 171 18.01 -3.83 -2.89
N LEU A 172 16.71 -4.04 -2.62
CA LEU A 172 15.62 -3.47 -3.43
C LEU A 172 15.51 -1.96 -3.23
N LEU A 173 15.62 -1.50 -1.98
CA LEU A 173 15.65 -0.08 -1.63
C LEU A 173 16.86 0.61 -2.27
N GLU A 174 18.03 -0.03 -2.21
CA GLU A 174 19.26 0.48 -2.81
C GLU A 174 19.16 0.56 -4.33
N ALA A 175 18.62 -0.49 -4.96
CA ALA A 175 18.38 -0.52 -6.40
C ALA A 175 17.44 0.61 -6.84
N LEU A 176 16.33 0.84 -6.14
CA LEU A 176 15.41 1.95 -6.42
C LEU A 176 16.11 3.30 -6.29
N LYS A 177 16.90 3.49 -5.22
CA LYS A 177 17.65 4.73 -4.99
C LYS A 177 18.63 5.04 -6.13
N ILE A 178 19.43 4.05 -6.52
CA ILE A 178 20.41 4.20 -7.59
C ILE A 178 19.72 4.45 -8.93
N TYR A 179 18.69 3.65 -9.25
CA TYR A 179 17.97 3.76 -10.52
C TYR A 179 17.31 5.13 -10.69
N VAL A 180 16.55 5.59 -9.68
CA VAL A 180 15.87 6.89 -9.71
C VAL A 180 16.87 8.04 -9.86
N ARG A 181 18.00 7.99 -9.14
CA ARG A 181 19.05 9.02 -9.22
C ARG A 181 19.75 9.02 -10.58
N LYS A 182 20.01 7.86 -11.16
CA LYS A 182 20.61 7.73 -12.49
C LYS A 182 19.67 8.25 -13.58
N ARG A 183 18.37 7.95 -13.46
CA ARG A 183 17.37 8.36 -14.45
C ARG A 183 16.99 9.84 -14.34
N ARG A 184 17.06 10.41 -13.14
CA ARG A 184 16.76 11.84 -12.89
C ARG A 184 17.89 12.52 -12.08
N PRO A 185 19.10 12.72 -12.66
CA PRO A 185 20.25 13.28 -11.93
C PRO A 185 19.99 14.67 -11.35
N SER A 186 19.18 15.48 -12.03
CA SER A 186 18.80 16.84 -11.59
C SER A 186 17.69 16.87 -10.54
N LYS A 187 17.06 15.73 -10.20
CA LYS A 187 15.94 15.64 -9.25
C LYS A 187 16.20 14.56 -8.18
N PRO A 188 17.22 14.71 -7.31
CA PRO A 188 17.59 13.68 -6.33
C PRO A 188 16.49 13.38 -5.29
N HIS A 189 15.60 14.35 -5.04
CA HIS A 189 14.44 14.20 -4.16
C HIS A 189 13.36 13.24 -4.71
N MET A 190 13.48 12.77 -5.95
CA MET A 190 12.53 11.83 -6.55
C MET A 190 12.58 10.46 -5.89
N PHE A 191 13.73 10.03 -5.35
CA PHE A 191 13.82 8.76 -4.62
C PHE A 191 12.91 8.77 -3.37
N PRO A 192 13.12 9.67 -2.39
CA PRO A 192 12.26 9.68 -1.20
C PRO A 192 10.79 9.99 -1.57
N ARG A 193 10.54 10.84 -2.58
CA ARG A 193 9.18 11.13 -3.06
C ARG A 193 8.47 9.88 -3.60
N THR A 194 9.18 9.03 -4.35
CA THR A 194 8.63 7.77 -4.88
C THR A 194 8.42 6.78 -3.73
N LEU A 195 9.39 6.65 -2.83
CA LEU A 195 9.30 5.74 -1.70
C LEU A 195 8.14 6.08 -0.75
N MET A 196 7.91 7.37 -0.48
CA MET A 196 6.79 7.82 0.36
C MET A 196 5.41 7.47 -0.20
N LYS A 197 5.29 7.16 -1.51
CA LYS A 197 4.01 6.70 -2.07
C LYS A 197 3.56 5.35 -1.50
N ILE A 198 4.47 4.56 -0.93
CA ILE A 198 4.12 3.34 -0.19
C ILE A 198 3.23 3.67 1.01
N THR A 199 3.49 4.75 1.74
CA THR A 199 2.68 5.16 2.90
C THR A 199 1.27 5.56 2.49
N ASP A 200 1.15 6.33 1.41
CA ASP A 200 -0.14 6.71 0.83
C ASP A 200 -0.90 5.45 0.37
N LEU A 201 -0.20 4.53 -0.30
CA LEU A 201 -0.74 3.28 -0.82
C LEU A 201 -1.30 2.39 0.30
N ARG A 202 -0.54 2.18 1.37
CA ARG A 202 -0.97 1.42 2.56
C ARG A 202 -2.23 2.04 3.19
N SER A 203 -2.35 3.36 3.19
CA SER A 203 -3.53 4.07 3.69
C SER A 203 -4.78 3.81 2.84
N ILE A 204 -4.62 3.67 1.52
CA ILE A 204 -5.72 3.34 0.60
C ILE A 204 -6.09 1.87 0.74
N SER A 205 -5.11 0.97 0.80
CA SER A 205 -5.33 -0.48 0.96
C SER A 205 -6.05 -0.83 2.25
N ALA A 206 -5.78 -0.14 3.36
CA ALA A 206 -6.52 -0.33 4.61
C ALA A 206 -8.03 -0.12 4.41
N LYS A 207 -8.42 0.99 3.77
CA LYS A 207 -9.83 1.25 3.40
C LYS A 207 -10.34 0.27 2.33
N GLY A 208 -9.45 -0.21 1.47
CA GLY A 208 -9.77 -1.20 0.46
C GLY A 208 -10.14 -2.56 1.07
N ALA A 209 -9.48 -2.99 2.15
CA ALA A 209 -9.84 -4.19 2.89
C ALA A 209 -11.27 -4.07 3.48
N GLU A 210 -11.63 -2.90 4.04
CA GLU A 210 -13.00 -2.62 4.49
C GLU A 210 -14.01 -2.67 3.32
N ARG A 211 -13.60 -2.20 2.13
CA ARG A 211 -14.44 -2.27 0.93
C ARG A 211 -14.67 -3.71 0.47
N VAL A 212 -13.67 -4.59 0.55
CA VAL A 212 -13.81 -6.02 0.25
C VAL A 212 -14.92 -6.63 1.11
N ILE A 213 -14.94 -6.34 2.42
CA ILE A 213 -15.98 -6.83 3.33
C ILE A 213 -17.36 -6.30 2.92
N SER A 214 -17.47 -5.00 2.63
CA SER A 214 -18.74 -4.37 2.24
C SER A 214 -19.27 -4.94 0.92
N LEU A 215 -18.40 -5.20 -0.05
CA LEU A 215 -18.75 -5.80 -1.34
C LEU A 215 -19.42 -7.17 -1.19
N LYS A 216 -19.00 -7.99 -0.22
CA LYS A 216 -19.61 -9.31 0.05
C LYS A 216 -21.09 -9.22 0.38
N MET A 217 -21.55 -8.09 0.92
CA MET A 217 -22.95 -7.85 1.26
C MET A 217 -23.76 -7.27 0.09
N GLU A 218 -23.09 -6.72 -0.92
CA GLU A 218 -23.71 -6.08 -2.10
C GLU A 218 -23.85 -7.04 -3.28
N ILE A 219 -22.96 -8.02 -3.41
CA ILE A 219 -22.98 -9.00 -4.51
C ILE A 219 -24.04 -10.09 -4.26
N PRO A 220 -24.79 -10.53 -5.28
CA PRO A 220 -25.81 -11.59 -5.14
C PRO A 220 -25.22 -13.01 -5.04
N GLY A 221 -23.96 -13.18 -4.64
CA GLY A 221 -23.25 -14.45 -4.60
C GLY A 221 -22.04 -14.43 -3.68
N SER A 222 -21.11 -15.36 -3.88
CA SER A 222 -19.85 -15.39 -3.13
C SER A 222 -18.76 -14.55 -3.81
N MET A 223 -17.89 -13.95 -3.00
CA MET A 223 -16.63 -13.37 -3.48
C MET A 223 -15.82 -14.46 -4.20
N PRO A 224 -15.13 -14.15 -5.32
CA PRO A 224 -14.23 -15.11 -5.95
C PRO A 224 -13.20 -15.65 -4.94
N PRO A 225 -12.96 -16.97 -4.88
CA PRO A 225 -12.18 -17.60 -3.82
C PRO A 225 -10.79 -17.00 -3.62
N LEU A 226 -10.08 -16.71 -4.72
CA LEU A 226 -8.73 -16.15 -4.65
C LEU A 226 -8.71 -14.69 -4.15
N ILE A 227 -9.73 -13.90 -4.49
CA ILE A 227 -9.86 -12.53 -3.96
C ILE A 227 -10.12 -12.60 -2.46
N GLN A 228 -11.03 -13.48 -2.05
CA GLN A 228 -11.32 -13.72 -0.64
C GLN A 228 -10.06 -14.19 0.11
N GLU A 229 -9.35 -15.19 -0.41
CA GLU A 229 -8.15 -15.75 0.24
C GLU A 229 -7.06 -14.69 0.44
N MET A 230 -6.88 -13.81 -0.55
CA MET A 230 -5.77 -12.86 -0.58
C MET A 230 -6.08 -11.52 0.10
N LEU A 231 -7.33 -11.06 0.03
CA LEU A 231 -7.71 -9.72 0.49
C LEU A 231 -8.52 -9.72 1.79
N GLU A 232 -8.94 -10.88 2.29
CA GLU A 232 -9.51 -10.98 3.62
C GLU A 232 -8.42 -11.30 4.63
N ASN A 233 -8.15 -10.30 5.48
CA ASN A 233 -7.34 -10.48 6.67
C ASN A 233 -8.08 -11.44 7.58
N SER A 234 -7.42 -12.55 7.94
CA SER A 234 -7.93 -13.47 8.95
C SER A 234 -7.63 -12.92 10.34
N GLU A 235 -8.06 -11.69 10.62
CA GLU A 235 -7.84 -11.02 11.90
C GLU A 235 -9.14 -11.03 12.72
N GLY A 236 -9.17 -11.89 13.74
CA GLY A 236 -9.90 -11.62 14.98
C GLY A 236 -11.38 -12.03 15.05
N GLN A 237 -11.65 -13.34 15.11
CA GLN A 237 -12.76 -13.80 15.96
C GLN A 237 -12.26 -13.82 17.41
N ASP A 238 -12.17 -12.63 18.01
CA ASP A 238 -12.02 -12.54 19.46
C ASP A 238 -13.27 -13.15 20.10
N GLY A 239 -13.04 -14.23 20.85
CA GLY A 239 -14.07 -14.95 21.57
C GLY A 239 -14.78 -14.04 22.57
N SER A 240 -15.89 -13.45 22.15
CA SER A 240 -16.91 -12.94 23.06
C SER A 240 -17.63 -14.11 23.72
N SER A 241 -17.05 -14.61 24.80
CA SER A 241 -17.77 -15.35 25.85
C SER A 241 -17.56 -14.62 27.18
N GLY A 242 -18.15 -13.43 27.28
CA GLY A 242 -18.43 -12.80 28.55
C GLY A 242 -19.71 -13.38 29.16
N GLY A 243 -19.58 -14.00 30.32
CA GLY A 243 -20.70 -14.45 31.16
C GLY A 243 -20.26 -14.54 32.62
N GLU A 244 -20.43 -13.45 33.36
CA GLU A 244 -20.14 -13.31 34.79
C GLU A 244 -21.13 -14.07 35.71
N LYS A 245 -20.70 -14.21 36.98
CA LYS A 245 -21.42 -14.46 38.26
C LYS A 245 -21.44 -15.93 38.72
N SER A 246 -21.26 -16.30 40.00
CA SER A 246 -21.15 -15.61 41.30
C SER A 246 -20.64 -16.60 42.37
N SER A 247 -19.95 -16.08 43.39
CA SER A 247 -19.86 -16.49 44.82
C SER A 247 -20.06 -17.95 45.28
N GLY A 248 -19.17 -18.43 46.15
CA GLY A 248 -19.48 -19.48 47.14
C GLY A 248 -18.24 -20.01 47.88
N GLY A 249 -18.16 -19.77 49.19
CA GLY A 249 -16.96 -20.01 50.00
C GLY A 249 -16.62 -21.46 50.36
N GLY A 250 -15.41 -21.66 50.90
CA GLY A 250 -14.98 -22.94 51.45
C GLY A 250 -13.57 -22.89 52.06
N LYS A 251 -13.51 -22.91 53.39
CA LYS A 251 -12.34 -22.87 54.27
C LYS A 251 -11.61 -24.23 54.30
N LYS A 252 -10.26 -24.27 54.27
CA LYS A 252 -9.40 -25.05 55.21
C LYS A 252 -7.91 -25.08 54.81
N GLY A 253 -7.05 -24.82 55.81
CA GLY A 253 -5.97 -25.74 56.17
C GLY A 253 -4.52 -25.35 55.87
N GLY A 254 -3.79 -24.94 56.92
CA GLY A 254 -2.56 -25.67 57.30
C GLY A 254 -1.17 -25.14 56.93
N LYS A 255 -0.56 -24.45 57.91
CA LYS A 255 0.83 -24.60 58.43
C LYS A 255 2.09 -24.33 57.56
N LYS A 256 2.89 -23.42 58.16
CA LYS A 256 4.35 -23.44 58.44
C LYS A 256 5.36 -23.19 57.30
N GLY A 257 6.27 -22.23 57.52
CA GLY A 257 7.59 -22.23 56.88
C GLY A 257 8.42 -20.94 56.95
N LYS A 258 9.08 -20.70 58.09
CA LYS A 258 10.40 -20.04 58.30
C LYS A 258 10.86 -18.81 57.47
N LYS A 259 11.11 -17.72 58.21
CA LYS A 259 12.19 -16.74 57.96
C LYS A 259 13.56 -17.42 58.09
N HIS A 260 14.54 -17.01 57.26
CA HIS A 260 15.84 -16.55 57.75
C HIS A 260 16.59 -15.74 56.68
N SER A 261 16.94 -14.52 57.07
CA SER A 261 17.93 -13.63 56.48
C SER A 261 19.35 -14.11 56.78
N GLY A 262 20.27 -13.92 55.83
CA GLY A 262 21.71 -14.07 56.01
C GLY A 262 22.46 -13.14 55.05
N LYS A 263 23.38 -12.36 55.60
CA LYS A 263 24.00 -11.13 55.09
C LYS A 263 25.49 -11.40 54.85
N SER A 264 26.09 -10.89 53.77
CA SER A 264 27.54 -10.58 53.75
C SER A 264 27.92 -9.64 52.59
N SER A 265 28.10 -8.37 52.95
CA SER A 265 29.27 -7.49 52.71
C SER A 265 30.56 -8.19 52.24
N SER A 266 31.55 -7.60 51.57
CA SER A 266 31.92 -6.23 51.17
C SER A 266 33.30 -6.37 50.49
N LYS A 267 33.62 -5.57 49.46
CA LYS A 267 34.80 -4.67 49.43
C LYS A 267 35.02 -4.10 48.04
N GLY A 268 35.21 -2.79 48.01
CA GLY A 268 35.46 -2.01 46.80
C GLY A 268 36.92 -1.83 46.45
N GLY A 269 37.11 -1.03 45.39
CA GLY A 269 38.39 -0.44 44.98
C GLY A 269 38.13 0.63 43.92
N LYS A 270 38.16 1.90 44.33
CA LYS A 270 38.20 3.09 43.47
C LYS A 270 39.62 3.29 42.94
N LYS A 271 39.80 3.71 41.68
CA LYS A 271 40.71 4.82 41.32
C LYS A 271 40.41 5.39 39.92
N LYS A 272 40.70 6.68 39.81
CA LYS A 272 40.29 7.70 38.82
C LYS A 272 41.28 7.85 37.64
N SER A 273 40.89 8.76 36.73
CA SER A 273 41.63 9.57 35.73
C SER A 273 41.65 8.99 34.31
N GLY A 274 41.40 9.70 33.21
CA GLY A 274 41.17 11.13 32.96
C GLY A 274 41.70 11.51 31.56
N THR A 275 40.77 11.62 30.58
CA THR A 275 40.75 12.50 29.37
C THR A 275 41.83 12.35 28.25
N PRO A 276 41.68 12.95 27.03
CA PRO A 276 41.34 12.21 25.80
C PRO A 276 42.32 12.44 24.62
N ALA A 277 42.18 11.68 23.53
CA ALA A 277 42.85 11.88 22.23
C ALA A 277 42.08 11.03 21.19
N LYS A 278 41.91 11.38 19.91
CA LYS A 278 42.26 12.52 19.05
C LYS A 278 41.32 12.39 17.83
N GLU A 279 40.98 13.52 17.24
CA GLU A 279 40.34 13.61 15.92
C GLU A 279 41.33 13.07 14.86
N GLU A 280 40.84 12.21 13.96
CA GLU A 280 41.56 11.79 12.76
C GLU A 280 40.99 12.57 11.57
N GLU A 281 41.82 13.45 11.02
CA GLU A 281 41.66 14.08 9.71
C GLU A 281 42.04 13.07 8.63
N GLU A 282 41.15 12.81 7.67
CA GLU A 282 41.50 12.09 6.44
C GLU A 282 42.01 13.12 5.42
N GLU A 283 43.32 13.08 5.15
CA GLU A 283 43.98 13.81 4.06
C GLU A 283 43.63 13.18 2.69
N GLU A 284 43.38 14.06 1.72
CA GLU A 284 43.17 13.78 0.31
C GLU A 284 44.43 13.17 -0.34
N GLU A 285 44.30 12.04 -1.03
CA GLU A 285 45.35 11.52 -1.91
C GLU A 285 45.12 11.99 -3.36
N GLU A 286 45.92 12.97 -3.78
CA GLU A 286 46.03 13.50 -5.13
C GLU A 286 46.83 12.54 -6.03
N THR A 287 46.20 11.98 -7.08
CA THR A 287 46.92 11.19 -8.11
C THR A 287 47.26 12.06 -9.32
N PRO A 288 48.50 12.01 -9.84
CA PRO A 288 48.94 12.94 -10.87
C PRO A 288 48.49 12.53 -12.29
N ARG A 289 48.05 13.52 -13.05
CA ARG A 289 47.84 13.47 -14.50
C ARG A 289 49.17 13.21 -15.23
N ARG A 290 49.13 12.38 -16.28
CA ARG A 290 50.09 12.45 -17.39
C ARG A 290 49.34 12.50 -18.72
N ASN A 291 49.63 13.56 -19.47
CA ASN A 291 49.12 13.86 -20.81
C ASN A 291 49.88 13.08 -21.92
N GLU A 292 49.25 13.12 -23.11
CA GLU A 292 49.79 13.13 -24.49
C GLU A 292 49.67 11.84 -25.35
N THR A 293 48.53 11.73 -26.06
CA THR A 293 48.27 11.76 -27.56
C THR A 293 49.35 11.32 -28.58
N PRO A 294 49.07 11.19 -29.91
CA PRO A 294 47.87 10.77 -30.69
C PRO A 294 48.20 9.85 -31.92
N ASN A 295 47.19 9.24 -32.57
CA ASN A 295 47.06 9.05 -34.05
C ASN A 295 45.81 8.21 -34.36
N GLU A 296 44.75 8.76 -34.97
CA GLU A 296 44.54 8.96 -36.42
C GLU A 296 44.39 7.65 -37.23
N LYS A 297 43.16 7.35 -37.68
CA LYS A 297 42.82 6.89 -39.04
C LYS A 297 41.30 6.73 -39.23
N THR A 298 40.75 7.74 -39.88
CA THR A 298 39.85 7.71 -41.05
C THR A 298 39.35 6.33 -41.52
N ALA A 299 38.03 6.21 -41.68
CA ALA A 299 37.40 5.56 -42.84
C ALA A 299 35.94 6.03 -42.97
N GLU A 300 35.68 6.76 -44.05
CA GLU A 300 34.36 7.12 -44.58
C GLU A 300 33.57 5.89 -45.09
N SER A 301 32.24 6.02 -44.95
CA SER A 301 31.07 5.59 -45.74
C SER A 301 31.19 4.55 -46.89
N PRO A 302 30.08 3.86 -47.24
CA PRO A 302 29.13 4.53 -48.12
C PRO A 302 27.64 4.32 -47.81
N GLU A 303 26.91 5.35 -48.19
CA GLU A 303 25.48 5.46 -48.41
C GLU A 303 24.93 4.31 -49.27
N PHE A 304 23.73 3.83 -48.95
CA PHE A 304 22.93 3.03 -49.86
C PHE A 304 21.82 3.90 -50.46
N ARG A 305 21.85 3.97 -51.78
CA ARG A 305 21.06 4.82 -52.67
C ARG A 305 19.57 4.50 -52.64
N ASP A 306 18.82 5.56 -52.91
CA ASP A 306 17.44 5.60 -53.38
C ASP A 306 17.14 4.57 -54.47
N THR A 307 15.98 3.92 -54.35
CA THR A 307 15.23 3.42 -55.50
C THR A 307 13.89 4.14 -55.52
N GLU A 308 13.77 5.09 -56.45
CA GLU A 308 12.51 5.50 -57.04
C GLU A 308 11.79 4.26 -57.61
N GLU A 309 10.54 4.03 -57.19
CA GLU A 309 9.54 3.49 -58.10
C GLU A 309 8.36 4.46 -58.14
N ALA A 310 8.33 5.24 -59.21
CA ALA A 310 7.15 5.91 -59.71
C ALA A 310 6.32 4.89 -60.52
N PHE A 311 5.06 4.71 -60.17
CA PHE A 311 4.04 4.16 -61.06
C PHE A 311 2.94 5.21 -61.30
N PRO A 312 2.47 5.37 -62.55
CA PRO A 312 1.65 6.50 -62.99
C PRO A 312 0.16 6.35 -62.65
N PRO A 313 -0.61 7.46 -62.62
CA PRO A 313 -2.07 7.39 -62.66
C PRO A 313 -2.52 7.13 -64.10
N GLY A 314 -3.38 6.12 -64.29
CA GLY A 314 -3.99 5.77 -65.57
C GLY A 314 -5.51 5.73 -65.44
N ASP A 315 -6.15 6.45 -66.34
CA ASP A 315 -7.55 6.83 -66.46
C ASP A 315 -8.60 5.71 -66.63
N GLU A 316 -9.82 6.11 -66.26
CA GLU A 316 -11.15 5.81 -66.84
C GLU A 316 -11.65 4.36 -67.03
N SER A 317 -12.72 4.05 -66.30
CA SER A 317 -14.00 3.49 -66.78
C SER A 317 -15.10 3.74 -65.76
#